data_AF-L0PBT6-F1
#
_entry.id   AF-L0PBT6-F1
#
_cell.length_a   1.000
_cell.length_b   1.000
_cell.length_c   1.000
_cell.angle_alpha   90.00
_cell.angle_beta   90.00
_cell.angle_gamma   90.00
#
_symmetry.space_group_name_H-M   'P 1'
#
loop_
_entity.id
_entity.type
_entity.pdbx_description
1 polymer ?
#
loop_
_entity_poly.entity_id
_entity_poly.type
_entity_poly.pdbx_seq_one_letter_code
_entity_poly.pdbx_strand_id
1 'polypeptide(L)'
;MYFSDELKDDKDVEILGKRSREDYIIHEAVLFLIDVSIPFDLDQEINIIVKTALTAAYEMILQRAISKPMISFGILLYGTKDTNIPEFLLYPNLYYLMNLNVQSAESIKNFKKLLSGKQEI
;
A
#
# COMPACT_ATOMS: atom_id res chain seq x y z
N MET A 1 40.59 -25.13 38.25
CA MET A 1 39.19 -25.61 38.32
C MET A 1 38.68 -25.61 36.89
N TYR A 2 38.62 -26.79 36.29
CA TYR A 2 38.15 -27.01 34.93
C TYR A 2 36.62 -26.95 34.93
N PHE A 3 36.03 -26.08 34.11
CA PHE A 3 34.61 -26.16 33.79
C PHE A 3 34.46 -27.12 32.61
N SER A 4 34.01 -28.32 32.94
CA SER A 4 33.63 -29.38 32.02
C SER A 4 32.32 -29.04 31.31
N ASP A 5 32.35 -29.24 29.99
CA ASP A 5 31.31 -29.78 29.12
C ASP A 5 29.85 -29.67 29.58
N GLU A 6 29.12 -28.78 28.91
CA GLU A 6 27.71 -29.00 28.53
C GLU A 6 27.36 -28.10 27.33
N LEU A 7 28.14 -28.20 26.25
CA LEU A 7 27.68 -27.80 24.92
C LEU A 7 26.80 -28.93 24.40
N LYS A 8 25.49 -28.78 24.60
CA LYS A 8 24.50 -29.61 23.92
C LYS A 8 24.76 -29.53 22.42
N ASP A 9 24.89 -30.70 21.83
CA ASP A 9 25.06 -30.98 20.42
C ASP A 9 23.73 -30.62 19.71
N ASP A 10 23.48 -29.32 19.50
CA ASP A 10 22.36 -28.84 18.68
C ASP A 10 22.69 -29.15 17.21
N LYS A 11 22.53 -30.42 16.81
CA LYS A 11 22.63 -30.89 15.42
C LYS A 11 21.49 -30.39 14.52
N ASP A 12 20.65 -29.49 15.02
CA ASP A 12 19.57 -28.85 14.28
C ASP A 12 19.86 -27.37 13.98
N VAL A 13 21.12 -26.93 14.01
CA VAL A 13 21.50 -25.70 13.30
C VAL A 13 21.48 -26.05 11.81
N GLU A 14 20.30 -25.87 11.19
CA GLU A 14 20.16 -25.81 9.75
C GLU A 14 21.23 -24.83 9.26
N ILE A 15 22.29 -25.36 8.63
CA ILE A 15 23.30 -24.55 7.99
C ILE A 15 22.54 -23.84 6.88
N LEU A 16 22.08 -22.61 7.17
CA LEU A 16 21.53 -21.71 6.17
C LEU A 16 22.64 -21.55 5.14
N GLY A 17 22.54 -22.34 4.07
CA GLY A 17 23.41 -22.24 2.92
C GLY A 17 23.52 -20.77 2.56
N LYS A 18 24.73 -20.31 2.22
CA LYS A 18 24.99 -18.94 1.81
C LYS A 18 24.04 -18.58 0.67
N ARG A 19 22.87 -18.03 1.01
CA ARG A 19 21.90 -17.53 0.05
C ARG A 19 22.58 -16.41 -0.71
N SER A 20 22.60 -16.49 -2.03
CA SER A 20 23.20 -15.43 -2.82
C SER A 20 22.35 -14.17 -2.66
N ARG A 21 22.93 -13.00 -2.93
CA ARG A 21 22.21 -11.72 -2.86
C ARG A 21 21.00 -11.68 -3.81
N GLU A 22 20.94 -12.61 -4.76
CA GLU A 22 19.84 -12.79 -5.73
C GLU A 22 18.61 -13.48 -5.12
N ASP A 23 18.72 -14.12 -3.95
CA ASP A 23 17.60 -14.84 -3.29
C ASP A 23 16.65 -13.93 -2.51
N TYR A 24 16.95 -12.62 -2.42
CA TYR A 24 16.06 -11.63 -1.83
C TYR A 24 15.27 -10.91 -2.93
N ILE A 25 14.14 -11.49 -3.32
CA ILE A 25 13.12 -10.73 -4.05
C ILE A 25 12.54 -9.72 -3.07
N ILE A 26 13.06 -8.49 -3.10
CA ILE A 26 12.53 -7.39 -2.29
C ILE A 26 11.21 -6.96 -2.93
N HIS A 27 10.10 -7.35 -2.31
CA HIS A 27 8.79 -6.82 -2.64
C HIS A 27 8.64 -5.45 -1.98
N GLU A 28 8.94 -4.40 -2.75
CA GLU A 28 8.66 -3.02 -2.36
C GLU A 28 7.14 -2.78 -2.40
N ALA A 29 6.60 -2.19 -1.33
CA ALA A 29 5.17 -1.89 -1.21
C ALA A 29 4.99 -0.47 -0.67
N VAL A 30 4.04 0.27 -1.23
CA VAL A 30 3.70 1.64 -0.85
C VAL A 30 2.19 1.74 -0.64
N LEU A 31 1.78 2.17 0.55
CA LEU A 31 0.39 2.47 0.87
C LEU A 31 0.23 3.98 1.05
N PHE A 32 -0.61 4.60 0.22
CA PHE A 32 -1.03 5.98 0.42
C PHE A 32 -2.22 5.99 1.39
N LEU A 33 -2.01 6.59 2.57
CA LEU A 33 -3.07 6.84 3.55
C LEU A 33 -3.51 8.31 3.43
N ILE A 34 -4.77 8.55 3.06
CA ILE A 34 -5.29 9.89 2.74
C ILE A 34 -6.43 10.24 3.67
N ASP A 35 -6.31 11.37 4.36
CA ASP A 35 -7.38 11.95 5.16
C ASP A 35 -8.48 12.51 4.26
N VAL A 36 -9.71 12.09 4.50
CA VAL A 36 -10.91 12.64 3.86
C VAL A 36 -11.97 13.05 4.88
N SER A 37 -11.58 13.21 6.15
CA SER A 37 -12.45 13.75 7.18
C SER A 37 -12.90 15.16 6.78
N ILE A 38 -14.23 15.37 6.71
CA ILE A 38 -14.83 16.61 6.23
C ILE A 38 -15.10 17.55 7.42
N PRO A 39 -14.41 18.70 7.55
CA PRO A 39 -14.94 19.80 8.31
C PRO A 39 -16.14 20.44 7.58
N PHE A 40 -17.28 20.54 8.27
CA PHE A 40 -18.61 20.93 7.76
C PHE A 40 -18.71 22.24 6.96
N ASP A 41 -17.70 23.12 6.97
CA ASP A 41 -17.75 24.44 6.33
C ASP A 41 -16.83 24.60 5.09
N LEU A 42 -16.08 23.55 4.69
CA LEU A 42 -14.97 23.67 3.72
C LEU A 42 -15.03 22.70 2.54
N ASP A 43 -16.23 22.20 2.19
CA ASP A 43 -16.45 21.15 1.19
C ASP A 43 -15.68 21.36 -0.14
N GLN A 44 -15.46 22.60 -0.59
CA GLN A 44 -14.70 22.88 -1.81
C GLN A 44 -13.18 22.80 -1.63
N GLU A 45 -12.63 23.35 -0.54
CA GLU A 45 -11.18 23.34 -0.27
C GLU A 45 -10.68 21.92 0.06
N ILE A 46 -11.45 21.17 0.84
CA ILE A 46 -11.15 19.77 1.17
C ILE A 46 -11.14 18.91 -0.09
N ASN A 47 -12.11 19.12 -0.99
CA ASN A 47 -12.16 18.39 -2.26
C ASN A 47 -10.91 18.69 -3.11
N ILE A 48 -10.41 19.93 -3.10
CA ILE A 48 -9.13 20.28 -3.75
C ILE A 48 -7.95 19.56 -3.10
N ILE A 49 -7.85 19.53 -1.76
CA ILE A 49 -6.75 18.88 -1.05
C ILE A 49 -6.74 17.37 -1.32
N VAL A 50 -7.89 16.70 -1.15
CA VAL A 50 -8.04 15.26 -1.39
C VAL A 50 -7.74 14.93 -2.85
N LYS A 51 -8.27 15.71 -3.79
CA LYS A 51 -7.98 15.53 -5.23
C LYS A 51 -6.50 15.74 -5.54
N THR A 52 -5.84 16.69 -4.89
CA THR A 52 -4.40 16.93 -5.03
C THR A 52 -3.60 15.73 -4.52
N ALA A 53 -3.92 15.20 -3.35
CA ALA A 53 -3.28 14.01 -2.79
C ALA A 53 -3.46 12.78 -3.69
N LEU A 54 -4.68 12.54 -4.18
CA LEU A 54 -4.98 11.44 -5.10
C LEU A 54 -4.26 11.61 -6.45
N THR A 55 -4.14 12.84 -6.95
CA THR A 55 -3.39 13.12 -8.18
C THR A 55 -1.90 12.85 -7.98
N ALA A 56 -1.33 13.27 -6.84
CA ALA A 56 0.07 12.98 -6.52
C ALA A 56 0.33 11.47 -6.41
N ALA A 57 -0.57 10.72 -5.77
CA ALA A 57 -0.50 9.26 -5.72
C ALA A 57 -0.55 8.64 -7.12
N TYR A 58 -1.46 9.11 -7.98
CA TYR A 58 -1.58 8.64 -9.37
C TYR A 58 -0.30 8.89 -10.19
N GLU A 59 0.26 10.09 -10.13
CA GLU A 59 1.50 10.42 -10.85
C GLU A 59 2.68 9.57 -10.36
N MET A 60 2.77 9.30 -9.05
CA MET A 60 3.79 8.41 -8.50
C MET A 60 3.62 6.97 -8.98
N ILE A 61 2.38 6.46 -8.99
CA ILE A 61 2.06 5.11 -9.51
C ILE A 61 2.44 5.02 -10.99
N LEU A 62 2.09 6.02 -11.80
CA LEU A 62 2.45 6.06 -13.22
C LEU A 62 3.95 6.01 -13.46
N GLN A 63 4.71 6.89 -12.79
CA GLN A 63 6.16 6.96 -12.94
C GLN A 63 6.84 5.65 -12.52
N ARG A 64 6.31 5.01 -11.47
CA ARG A 64 6.86 3.77 -10.93
C ARG A 64 6.42 2.54 -11.71
N ALA A 65 5.22 2.51 -12.28
CA ALA A 65 4.82 1.46 -13.21
C ALA A 65 5.77 1.38 -14.42
N ILE A 66 6.30 2.53 -14.86
CA ILE A 66 7.26 2.60 -15.97
C ILE A 66 8.69 2.25 -15.51
N SER A 67 9.13 2.74 -14.34
CA SER A 67 10.53 2.62 -13.90
C SER A 67 10.83 1.38 -13.03
N LYS A 68 9.83 0.84 -12.32
CA LYS A 68 9.91 -0.29 -11.39
C LYS A 68 8.54 -1.02 -11.32
N PRO A 69 8.20 -1.88 -12.29
CA PRO A 69 6.87 -2.48 -12.42
C PRO A 69 6.51 -3.48 -11.31
N MET A 70 7.46 -3.86 -10.45
CA MET A 70 7.24 -4.84 -9.39
C MET A 70 6.81 -4.22 -8.04
N ILE A 71 6.75 -2.88 -7.94
CA ILE A 71 6.28 -2.23 -6.71
C ILE A 71 4.77 -2.42 -6.57
N SER A 72 4.35 -2.84 -5.37
CA SER A 72 2.95 -2.85 -5.01
C SER A 72 2.50 -1.49 -4.50
N PHE A 73 1.38 -0.99 -5.01
CA PHE A 73 0.78 0.26 -4.57
C PHE A 73 -0.62 0.00 -4.03
N GLY A 74 -1.01 0.72 -2.96
CA GLY A 74 -2.37 0.74 -2.47
C GLY A 74 -2.78 2.14 -2.03
N ILE A 75 -4.08 2.41 -1.99
CA ILE A 75 -4.64 3.68 -1.50
C ILE A 75 -5.75 3.38 -0.51
N LEU A 76 -5.58 3.87 0.71
CA LEU A 76 -6.54 3.81 1.82
C LEU A 76 -6.97 5.22 2.20
N LEU A 77 -8.28 5.45 2.22
CA LEU A 77 -8.90 6.68 2.70
C LEU A 77 -9.34 6.47 4.15
N TYR A 78 -9.10 7.45 5.02
CA TYR A 78 -9.63 7.45 6.39
C TYR A 78 -10.48 8.68 6.66
N GLY A 79 -11.49 8.53 7.53
CA GLY A 79 -12.50 9.57 7.78
C GLY A 79 -13.66 9.53 6.79
N THR A 80 -13.86 8.42 6.07
CA THR A 80 -14.99 8.24 5.13
C THR A 80 -16.31 8.02 5.84
N LYS A 81 -17.44 8.33 5.18
CA LYS A 81 -18.78 8.01 5.71
C LYS A 81 -18.99 6.50 5.86
N ASP A 82 -18.55 5.75 4.86
CA ASP A 82 -18.71 4.30 4.78
C ASP A 82 -17.38 3.58 4.93
N THR A 83 -17.43 2.31 5.32
CA THR A 83 -16.28 1.40 5.37
C THR A 83 -16.47 0.28 4.36
N ASN A 84 -15.50 0.04 3.48
CA ASN A 84 -15.58 -1.02 2.46
C ASN A 84 -14.56 -2.15 2.70
N ILE A 85 -14.07 -2.29 3.94
CA ILE A 85 -13.10 -3.32 4.32
C ILE A 85 -13.76 -4.30 5.30
N PRO A 86 -14.27 -5.45 4.82
CA PRO A 86 -14.99 -6.43 5.64
C PRO A 86 -14.14 -7.00 6.79
N GLU A 87 -12.83 -7.07 6.62
CA GLU A 87 -11.89 -7.65 7.59
C GLU A 87 -11.65 -6.71 8.79
N PHE A 88 -11.98 -5.43 8.66
CA PHE A 88 -11.72 -4.40 9.66
C PHE A 88 -13.02 -3.87 10.30
N LEU A 89 -13.89 -4.79 10.74
CA LEU A 89 -15.15 -4.45 11.41
C LEU A 89 -14.99 -3.55 12.65
N LEU A 90 -13.81 -3.57 13.27
CA LEU A 90 -13.48 -2.75 14.44
C LEU A 90 -12.91 -1.36 14.09
N TYR A 91 -12.60 -1.11 12.82
CA TYR A 91 -12.04 0.16 12.34
C TYR A 91 -13.00 0.83 11.34
N PRO A 92 -13.97 1.62 11.84
CA PRO A 92 -14.91 2.32 10.97
C PRO A 92 -14.21 3.45 10.20
N ASN A 93 -14.92 3.97 9.20
CA ASN A 93 -14.53 5.13 8.40
C ASN A 93 -13.27 4.92 7.56
N LEU A 94 -13.05 3.68 7.08
CA LEU A 94 -11.95 3.30 6.22
C LEU A 94 -12.44 2.84 4.84
N TYR A 95 -11.97 3.50 3.78
CA TYR A 95 -12.30 3.12 2.41
C TYR A 95 -11.06 2.81 1.59
N TYR A 96 -11.04 1.61 1.08
CA TYR A 96 -10.00 1.04 0.30
C TYR A 96 -10.25 1.35 -1.18
N LEU A 97 -9.51 2.32 -1.72
CA LEU A 97 -9.70 2.83 -3.08
C LEU A 97 -8.93 2.00 -4.12
N MET A 98 -7.77 1.45 -3.75
CA MET A 98 -6.90 0.68 -4.65
C MET A 98 -6.08 -0.38 -3.89
N ASN A 99 -6.19 -1.66 -4.30
CA ASN A 99 -5.56 -2.85 -3.66
C ASN A 99 -4.05 -2.78 -3.71
N LEU A 100 -3.42 -3.03 -2.54
CA LEU A 100 -1.97 -3.09 -2.33
C LEU A 100 -1.44 -4.25 -3.14
N ASN A 101 -1.14 -3.96 -4.40
CA ASN A 101 -0.74 -4.92 -5.39
C ASN A 101 0.05 -4.22 -6.49
N VAL A 102 0.72 -5.01 -7.32
CA VAL A 102 1.30 -4.54 -8.57
C VAL A 102 0.17 -4.06 -9.47
N GLN A 103 0.28 -2.80 -9.93
CA GLN A 103 -0.80 -2.15 -10.66
C GLN A 103 -0.76 -2.54 -12.14
N SER A 104 -1.88 -2.99 -12.66
CA SER A 104 -2.06 -3.21 -14.11
C SER A 104 -2.33 -1.89 -14.82
N ALA A 105 -2.12 -1.87 -16.14
CA ALA A 105 -2.47 -0.71 -16.96
C ALA A 105 -3.97 -0.36 -16.88
N GLU A 106 -4.83 -1.38 -16.71
CA GLU A 106 -6.26 -1.21 -16.53
C GLU A 106 -6.59 -0.53 -15.20
N SER A 107 -5.97 -0.97 -14.09
CA SER A 107 -6.15 -0.35 -12.78
C SER A 107 -5.75 1.14 -12.79
N ILE A 108 -4.62 1.46 -13.44
CA ILE A 108 -4.15 2.84 -13.59
C ILE A 108 -5.13 3.67 -14.43
N LYS A 109 -5.65 3.12 -15.53
CA LYS A 109 -6.65 3.78 -16.38
C LYS A 109 -7.95 4.03 -15.62
N ASN A 110 -8.43 3.07 -14.84
CA ASN A 110 -9.65 3.21 -14.04
C ASN A 110 -9.46 4.26 -12.95
N PHE A 111 -8.30 4.30 -12.30
CA PHE A 111 -8.00 5.34 -11.32
C PHE A 111 -7.96 6.74 -11.95
N LYS A 112 -7.38 6.89 -13.15
CA LYS A 112 -7.43 8.16 -13.91
C LYS A 112 -8.86 8.62 -14.20
N LYS A 113 -9.76 7.69 -14.57
CA LYS A 113 -11.18 8.00 -14.81
C LYS A 113 -11.86 8.52 -13.56
N LEU A 114 -11.64 7.87 -12.41
CA LEU A 114 -12.14 8.30 -11.10
C LEU A 114 -11.68 9.73 -10.77
N LEU A 115 -10.39 10.04 -10.97
CA LEU A 115 -9.84 11.38 -10.72
C LEU A 115 -10.40 12.47 -11.65
N SER A 116 -10.74 12.10 -12.87
CA SER A 116 -11.26 13.02 -13.88
C SER A 116 -12.75 13.34 -13.69
N GLY A 117 -13.46 12.64 -12.80
CA GLY A 117 -14.90 12.78 -12.61
C GLY A 117 -15.74 12.35 -13.82
N LYS A 118 -15.11 11.74 -14.84
CA LYS A 118 -15.78 11.24 -16.05
C LYS A 118 -16.17 9.78 -15.83
N GLN A 119 -17.31 9.57 -15.17
CA GLN A 119 -18.05 8.32 -15.36
C GLN A 119 -18.80 8.45 -16.69
N GLU A 120 -18.33 7.77 -17.73
CA GLU A 120 -19.17 7.48 -18.90
C GLU A 120 -20.18 6.42 -18.45
N ILE A 121 -21.47 6.79 -18.49
CA ILE A 121 -22.62 5.89 -18.35
C ILE A 121 -22.86 5.22 -19.70
#